data_AF-A0A5E7YX32-F1
#
_entry.id   AF-A0A5E7YX32-F1
#
_cell.length_a   1.000
_cell.length_b   1.000
_cell.length_c   1.000
_cell.angle_alpha   90.00
_cell.angle_beta   90.00
_cell.angle_gamma   90.00
#
_symmetry.space_group_name_H-M   'P 1'
#
loop_
_entity.id
_entity.type
_entity.pdbx_description
1 polymer ?
#
loop_
_entity_poly.entity_id
_entity_poly.type
_entity_poly.pdbx_seq_one_letter_code
_entity_poly.pdbx_strand_id
1 'polypeptide(L)'
;MKQMSLHVVGANHPNADGGNRRFEILLCVPGEAVDLVPEPKNPADPNALAVFSCRGVQIGYLTADRAPWIGGMLRNGRPVTAIFLTATPAGAAIRVAFDNDEPVLPPAAPPPPPQPTDVEFWPDEIYPDD
;
A
#
# COMPACT_ATOMS: atom_id res chain seq x y z
N MET A 1 -12.18 1.56 17.37
CA MET A 1 -10.89 1.34 16.67
C MET A 1 -10.40 2.69 16.20
N LYS A 2 -9.24 3.16 16.67
CA LYS A 2 -8.73 4.49 16.28
C LYS A 2 -8.13 4.52 14.88
N GLN A 3 -7.54 3.40 14.45
CA GLN A 3 -6.82 3.29 13.19
C GLN A 3 -6.90 1.86 12.64
N MET A 4 -6.72 1.69 11.32
CA MET A 4 -6.63 0.36 10.68
C MET A 4 -5.85 0.40 9.38
N SER A 5 -5.42 -0.77 8.90
CA SER A 5 -4.74 -0.90 7.62
C SER A 5 -5.72 -1.36 6.53
N LEU A 6 -5.65 -0.75 5.35
CA LEU A 6 -6.49 -1.05 4.20
C LEU A 6 -5.64 -1.42 2.99
N HIS A 7 -6.19 -2.29 2.13
CA HIS A 7 -5.55 -2.68 0.88
C HIS A 7 -5.89 -1.69 -0.23
N VAL A 8 -4.88 -1.38 -1.04
CA VAL A 8 -4.98 -0.60 -2.27
C VAL A 8 -4.67 -1.52 -3.44
N VAL A 9 -5.60 -1.61 -4.37
CA VAL A 9 -5.55 -2.51 -5.54
C VAL A 9 -5.54 -1.71 -6.84
N GLY A 10 -5.31 -2.42 -7.95
CA GLY A 10 -5.37 -1.84 -9.28
C GLY A 10 -4.06 -1.18 -9.75
N ALA A 11 -2.93 -1.52 -9.12
CA ALA A 11 -1.61 -0.99 -9.46
C ALA A 11 -1.11 -1.34 -10.86
N ASN A 12 -1.70 -2.36 -11.49
CA ASN A 12 -1.38 -2.78 -12.87
C ASN A 12 -2.14 -1.98 -13.94
N HIS A 13 -3.11 -1.16 -13.55
CA HIS A 13 -3.86 -0.35 -14.51
C HIS A 13 -3.17 1.00 -14.70
N PRO A 14 -3.15 1.54 -15.92
CA PRO A 14 -2.64 2.88 -16.18
C PRO A 14 -3.53 3.94 -15.50
N ASN A 15 -2.92 5.07 -15.17
CA ASN A 15 -3.65 6.29 -14.80
C ASN A 15 -4.29 6.93 -16.03
N ALA A 16 -5.22 7.85 -15.82
CA ALA A 16 -5.94 8.54 -16.90
C ALA A 16 -5.01 9.36 -17.82
N ASP A 17 -3.88 9.83 -17.27
CA ASP A 17 -2.80 10.51 -17.99
C ASP A 17 -1.80 9.54 -18.65
N GLY A 18 -2.02 8.23 -18.55
CA GLY A 18 -1.12 7.17 -19.04
C GLY A 18 0.00 6.79 -18.05
N GLY A 19 0.06 7.42 -16.86
CA GLY A 19 1.07 7.13 -15.84
C GLY A 19 0.97 5.72 -15.26
N ASN A 20 2.08 5.21 -14.71
CA ASN A 20 2.17 3.86 -14.14
C ASN A 20 2.00 3.90 -12.61
N ARG A 21 0.87 3.41 -12.12
CA ARG A 21 0.55 3.33 -10.68
C ARG A 21 1.59 2.54 -9.89
N ARG A 22 2.04 1.40 -10.42
CA ARG A 22 3.05 0.58 -9.74
C ARG A 22 4.39 1.29 -9.62
N PHE A 23 4.79 2.04 -10.64
CA PHE A 23 6.00 2.84 -10.54
C PHE A 23 5.90 3.87 -9.42
N GLU A 24 4.77 4.58 -9.33
CA GLU A 24 4.54 5.52 -8.23
C GLU A 24 4.55 4.84 -6.85
N ILE A 25 3.94 3.65 -6.71
CA ILE A 25 3.96 2.89 -5.46
C ILE A 25 5.40 2.58 -5.02
N LEU A 26 6.29 2.26 -5.96
CA LEU A 26 7.69 1.96 -5.65
C LEU A 26 8.48 3.19 -5.19
N LEU A 27 8.02 4.38 -5.55
CA LEU A 27 8.60 5.65 -5.08
C LEU A 27 8.03 6.10 -3.73
N CYS A 28 6.91 5.50 -3.28
CA CYS A 28 6.31 5.86 -2.01
C CYS A 28 7.15 5.35 -0.83
N VAL A 29 7.24 6.18 0.20
CA VAL A 29 7.94 5.86 1.45
C VAL A 29 6.92 5.63 2.57
N PRO A 30 7.08 4.57 3.39
CA PRO A 30 6.21 4.37 4.55
C PRO A 30 6.11 5.64 5.41
N GLY A 31 4.89 6.06 5.71
CA GLY A 31 4.59 7.29 6.46
C GLY A 31 4.23 8.50 5.61
N GLU A 32 4.47 8.47 4.30
CA GLU A 32 4.01 9.52 3.40
C GLU A 32 2.48 9.64 3.42
N ALA A 33 1.97 10.87 3.41
CA ALA A 33 0.53 11.11 3.32
C ALA A 33 -0.06 10.55 2.01
N VAL A 34 -1.30 10.05 2.10
CA VAL A 34 -2.08 9.63 0.93
C VAL A 34 -3.48 10.21 0.99
N ASP A 35 -4.00 10.63 -0.16
CA ASP A 35 -5.34 11.19 -0.28
C ASP A 35 -6.35 10.14 -0.72
N LEU A 36 -7.55 10.22 -0.14
CA LEU A 36 -8.69 9.36 -0.47
C LEU A 36 -9.75 10.18 -1.20
N VAL A 37 -9.99 9.87 -2.46
CA VAL A 37 -10.87 10.66 -3.35
C VAL A 37 -12.04 9.81 -3.85
N PRO A 38 -13.29 10.12 -3.47
CA PRO A 38 -14.47 9.45 -4.00
C PRO A 38 -14.67 9.71 -5.49
N GLU A 39 -14.95 8.66 -6.26
CA GLU A 39 -15.29 8.73 -7.67
C GLU A 39 -16.71 8.21 -7.94
N PRO A 40 -17.77 8.95 -7.57
CA PRO A 40 -19.16 8.49 -7.70
C PRO A 40 -19.62 8.26 -9.15
N LYS A 41 -18.85 8.74 -10.13
CA LYS A 41 -19.10 8.56 -11.57
C LYS A 41 -18.21 7.48 -12.19
N ASN A 42 -17.46 6.73 -11.39
CA ASN A 42 -16.65 5.63 -11.89
C ASN A 42 -17.56 4.56 -12.52
N PRO A 43 -17.30 4.15 -13.78
CA PRO A 43 -18.20 3.28 -14.52
C PRO A 43 -18.23 1.83 -13.99
N ALA A 44 -17.20 1.41 -13.24
CA ALA A 44 -17.10 0.06 -12.71
C ALA A 44 -17.73 -0.05 -11.30
N ASP A 45 -17.53 0.96 -10.45
CA ASP A 45 -18.06 0.98 -9.08
C ASP A 45 -18.39 2.41 -8.64
N PRO A 46 -19.67 2.79 -8.40
CA PRO A 46 -20.03 4.12 -7.91
C PRO A 46 -19.56 4.40 -6.48
N ASN A 47 -19.06 3.40 -5.75
CA ASN A 47 -18.41 3.59 -4.46
C ASN A 47 -16.89 3.65 -4.54
N ALA A 48 -16.30 3.64 -5.74
CA ALA A 48 -14.86 3.67 -5.93
C ALA A 48 -14.22 4.82 -5.14
N LEU A 49 -13.17 4.48 -4.40
CA LEU A 49 -12.36 5.44 -3.65
C LEU A 49 -10.93 5.35 -4.14
N ALA A 50 -10.54 6.32 -4.97
CA ALA A 50 -9.20 6.43 -5.51
C ALA A 50 -8.22 6.83 -4.40
N VAL A 51 -7.01 6.30 -4.48
CA VAL A 51 -5.91 6.60 -3.54
C VAL A 51 -4.79 7.28 -4.32
N PHE A 52 -4.38 8.45 -3.84
CA PHE A 52 -3.31 9.26 -4.43
C PHE A 52 -2.13 9.37 -3.47
N SER A 53 -0.91 9.35 -4.01
CA SER A 53 0.29 9.67 -3.23
C SER A 53 0.35 11.16 -2.89
N CYS A 54 1.26 11.54 -1.99
CA CYS A 54 1.54 12.94 -1.66
C CYS A 54 2.02 13.79 -2.85
N ARG A 55 2.41 13.15 -3.97
CA ARG A 55 2.78 13.80 -5.24
C ARG A 55 1.60 14.02 -6.19
N GLY A 56 0.38 13.66 -5.76
CA GLY A 56 -0.84 13.79 -6.57
C GLY A 56 -0.97 12.73 -7.66
N VAL A 57 -0.20 11.65 -7.60
CA VAL A 57 -0.26 10.55 -8.56
C VAL A 57 -1.12 9.43 -7.98
N GLN A 58 -2.12 8.99 -8.75
CA GLN A 58 -2.96 7.88 -8.33
C GLN A 58 -2.12 6.61 -8.22
N ILE A 59 -2.26 5.90 -7.09
CA ILE A 59 -1.59 4.61 -6.82
C ILE A 59 -2.56 3.43 -6.83
N GLY A 60 -3.87 3.68 -6.79
CA GLY A 60 -4.88 2.65 -6.97
C GLY A 60 -6.24 3.04 -6.40
N TYR A 61 -6.98 2.04 -5.95
CA TYR A 61 -8.27 2.19 -5.30
C TYR A 61 -8.33 1.36 -4.03
N LEU A 62 -9.14 1.77 -3.06
CA LEU A 62 -9.54 0.85 -2.00
C LEU A 62 -10.29 -0.35 -2.57
N THR A 63 -10.21 -1.48 -1.89
CA THR A 63 -11.00 -2.66 -2.21
C THR A 63 -12.50 -2.37 -2.13
N ALA A 64 -13.28 -2.97 -3.02
CA ALA A 64 -14.72 -2.71 -3.16
C ALA A 64 -15.53 -3.03 -1.89
N ASP A 65 -15.05 -3.92 -1.03
CA ASP A 65 -15.68 -4.23 0.28
C ASP A 65 -15.47 -3.11 1.31
N ARG A 66 -14.41 -2.30 1.18
CA ARG A 66 -14.06 -1.21 2.11
C ARG A 66 -14.45 0.17 1.60
N ALA A 67 -14.45 0.36 0.28
CA ALA A 67 -14.71 1.65 -0.34
C ALA A 67 -16.07 2.28 0.06
N PRO A 68 -17.20 1.55 0.12
CA PRO A 68 -18.48 2.13 0.54
C PRO A 68 -18.48 2.64 1.98
N TRP A 69 -17.80 1.93 2.89
CA TRP A 69 -17.74 2.29 4.30
C TRP A 69 -16.88 3.52 4.55
N ILE A 70 -15.66 3.55 3.99
CA ILE A 70 -14.77 4.72 4.09
C ILE A 70 -15.35 5.92 3.33
N GLY A 71 -15.87 5.71 2.12
CA GLY A 71 -16.53 6.74 1.33
C GLY A 71 -17.75 7.32 2.06
N GLY A 72 -18.51 6.48 2.78
CA GLY A 72 -19.60 6.93 3.63
C GLY A 72 -19.14 7.84 4.77
N MET A 73 -18.00 7.54 5.41
CA MET A 73 -17.42 8.42 6.44
C MET A 73 -17.03 9.78 5.87
N LEU A 74 -16.31 9.80 4.74
CA LEU A 74 -15.89 11.03 4.08
C LEU A 74 -17.09 11.89 3.68
N ARG A 75 -18.14 11.29 3.08
CA ARG A 75 -19.37 12.01 2.70
C ARG A 75 -20.12 12.61 3.89
N ASN A 76 -20.07 11.94 5.04
CA ASN A 76 -20.67 12.44 6.28
C ASN A 76 -19.80 13.46 7.01
N GLY A 77 -18.68 13.90 6.42
CA GLY A 77 -17.77 14.88 7.01
C GLY A 77 -16.97 14.35 8.20
N ARG A 78 -16.87 13.02 8.36
CA ARG A 78 -15.99 12.45 9.39
C ARG A 78 -14.53 12.61 8.94
N PRO A 79 -13.64 13.14 9.80
CA PRO A 79 -12.22 13.22 9.49
C PRO A 79 -11.62 11.82 9.32
N VAL A 80 -10.97 11.61 8.17
CA VAL A 80 -10.23 10.40 7.85
C VAL A 80 -8.89 10.83 7.28
N THR A 81 -7.80 10.41 7.91
CA THR A 81 -6.43 10.70 7.50
C THR A 81 -5.72 9.40 7.18
N ALA A 82 -4.80 9.41 6.21
CA ALA A 82 -4.15 8.19 5.77
C ALA A 82 -2.68 8.41 5.41
N ILE A 83 -1.87 7.38 5.65
CA ILE A 83 -0.46 7.30 5.23
C ILE A 83 -0.19 6.02 4.46
N PHE A 84 0.79 6.07 3.58
CA PHE A 84 1.34 4.90 2.90
C PHE A 84 2.01 3.98 3.92
N LEU A 85 1.72 2.69 3.85
CA LEU A 85 2.34 1.69 4.74
C LEU A 85 3.43 0.90 4.01
N THR A 86 3.09 0.26 2.90
CA THR A 86 4.04 -0.54 2.11
C THR A 86 3.49 -0.84 0.73
N ALA A 87 4.38 -1.13 -0.22
CA ALA A 87 4.02 -1.80 -1.46
C ALA A 87 3.56 -3.24 -1.17
N THR A 88 2.65 -3.75 -2.00
CA THR A 88 2.17 -5.14 -1.97
C THR A 88 2.14 -5.71 -3.40
N PRO A 89 2.06 -7.04 -3.58
CA PRO A 89 1.96 -7.62 -4.92
C PRO A 89 0.75 -7.10 -5.72
N ALA A 90 -0.40 -6.89 -5.06
CA ALA A 90 -1.62 -6.39 -5.67
C ALA A 90 -1.62 -4.86 -5.89
N GLY A 91 -0.82 -4.14 -5.10
CA GLY A 91 -0.69 -2.69 -5.17
C GLY A 91 0.02 -2.14 -3.94
N ALA A 92 -0.74 -1.65 -2.97
CA ALA A 92 -0.19 -1.09 -1.74
C ALA A 92 -1.05 -1.43 -0.52
N ALA A 93 -0.54 -1.12 0.66
CA ALA A 93 -1.30 -1.02 1.88
C ALA A 93 -1.15 0.41 2.42
N ILE A 94 -2.23 0.92 3.01
CA ILE A 94 -2.25 2.23 3.68
C ILE A 94 -2.73 2.07 5.12
N ARG A 95 -2.32 2.98 5.99
CA ARG A 95 -2.81 3.08 7.36
C ARG A 95 -3.75 4.28 7.44
N VAL A 96 -4.95 4.04 7.97
CA VAL A 96 -6.01 5.06 8.08
C VAL A 96 -6.34 5.29 9.55
N ALA A 97 -6.48 6.56 9.93
CA ALA A 97 -6.95 7.01 11.23
C ALA A 97 -8.26 7.79 11.08
N PHE A 98 -9.06 7.81 12.16
CA PHE A 98 -10.40 8.39 12.19
C PHE A 98 -10.51 9.47 13.27
N ASP A 99 -11.51 10.34 13.14
CA ASP A 99 -11.94 11.26 14.21
C ASP A 99 -10.81 12.19 14.71
N ASN A 100 -10.00 12.71 13.77
CA ASN A 100 -8.83 13.58 13.99
C ASN A 100 -7.62 12.91 14.67
N ASP A 101 -7.58 11.58 14.73
CA ASP A 101 -6.37 10.86 15.14
C ASP A 101 -5.32 10.89 14.02
N GLU A 102 -4.04 10.78 14.39
CA GLU A 102 -2.92 10.77 13.43
C GLU A 102 -2.51 9.32 13.14
N PRO A 103 -2.49 8.88 11.88
CA PRO A 103 -2.13 7.50 11.56
C PRO A 103 -0.64 7.29 11.83
N VAL A 104 -0.34 6.23 12.59
CA VAL A 104 1.06 5.89 12.94
C VAL A 104 1.44 4.58 12.26
N LEU A 105 2.68 4.53 11.76
CA LEU A 105 3.23 3.29 11.24
C LEU A 105 3.25 2.22 12.35
N PRO A 106 2.78 1.00 12.07
CA PRO A 106 2.96 -0.10 13.01
C PRO A 106 4.46 -0.34 13.22
N PRO A 107 4.87 -0.82 14.40
CA PRO A 107 6.26 -1.20 14.63
C PRO A 107 6.68 -2.22 13.58
N ALA A 108 7.90 -2.07 13.06
CA ALA A 108 8.46 -3.03 12.12
C ALA A 108 8.36 -4.44 12.72
N ALA A 109 7.89 -5.40 11.93
CA ALA A 109 7.94 -6.80 12.34
C ALA A 109 9.40 -7.16 12.62
N PRO A 110 9.68 -7.96 13.67
CA PRO A 110 11.02 -8.49 13.86
C PRO A 110 11.45 -9.23 12.58
N PRO A 111 12.73 -9.16 12.19
CA PRO A 111 13.20 -9.91 11.04
C PRO A 111 12.84 -11.39 11.24
N PRO A 112 12.47 -12.10 10.17
CA PRO A 112 12.27 -13.54 10.27
C PRO A 112 13.54 -14.16 10.87
N PRO A 113 13.41 -15.21 11.69
CA PRO A 113 14.59 -15.92 12.19
C PRO A 113 15.46 -16.32 10.98
N PRO A 114 16.80 -16.27 11.12
CA PRO A 114 17.69 -16.70 10.05
C PRO A 114 17.26 -18.10 9.62
N GLN A 115 16.92 -18.26 8.34
CA GLN A 115 16.63 -19.59 7.84
C GLN A 115 17.93 -20.39 7.91
N PRO A 116 17.91 -21.62 8.46
CA PRO A 116 19.07 -22.49 8.35
C PRO A 116 19.34 -22.67 6.87
N THR A 117 20.44 -22.07 6.41
CA THR A 117 20.92 -22.33 5.07
C THR A 117 21.60 -23.69 5.16
N ASP A 118 20.91 -24.76 4.76
CA ASP A 118 21.52 -26.07 4.50
C ASP A 118 22.43 -25.99 3.25
N VAL A 119 23.22 -24.92 3.12
CA VAL A 119 24.38 -24.91 2.24
C VAL A 119 25.41 -25.77 2.95
N GLU A 120 25.37 -27.05 2.65
CA GLU A 120 26.47 -27.95 2.90
C GLU A 120 27.70 -27.32 2.23
N PHE A 121 28.68 -26.91 3.02
CA PHE A 121 29.91 -26.31 2.51
C PHE A 121 30.73 -27.42 1.84
N TRP A 122 30.78 -27.42 0.51
CA TRP A 122 31.62 -28.33 -0.27
C TRP A 122 32.94 -27.62 -0.57
N PRO A 123 34.04 -27.92 0.15
CA PRO A 123 35.35 -27.35 -0.18
C PRO A 123 35.77 -27.82 -1.58
N ASP A 124 36.47 -26.95 -2.31
CA ASP A 124 37.06 -27.31 -3.59
C ASP A 124 38.06 -28.48 -3.42
N GLU A 125 38.11 -29.36 -4.42
CA GLU A 125 39.05 -30.48 -4.47
C GLU A 125 40.48 -29.95 -4.62
N ILE A 126 41.36 -30.26 -3.66
CA ILE A 126 42.78 -29.93 -3.73
C ILE A 126 43.49 -31.04 -4.51
N TYR A 127 43.89 -30.75 -5.74
CA TYR A 127 44.74 -31.64 -6.53
C TYR A 127 46.21 -31.53 -6.07
N PRO A 128 46.94 -32.65 -5.97
CA PRO A 128 48.37 -32.61 -5.68
C PRO A 128 49.16 -31.98 -6.83
N ASP A 129 50.10 -31.10 -6.51
CA ASP A 129 51.08 -30.56 -7.44
C ASP A 129 52.21 -31.59 -7.66
N ASP A 130 52.01 -32.52 -8.61
CA ASP A 130 53.10 -33.36 -9.18
C ASP A 130 53.54 -32.84 -10.56
#